data_AF-A0A4P0XJ53-F1
#
_entry.id   AF-A0A4P0XJ53-F1
#
_cell.length_a   1.000
_cell.length_b   1.000
_cell.length_c   1.000
_cell.angle_alpha   90.00
_cell.angle_beta   90.00
_cell.angle_gamma   90.00
#
_symmetry.space_group_name_H-M   'P 1'
#
loop_
_entity.id
_entity.type
_entity.pdbx_description
1 polymer ?
#
loop_
_entity_poly.entity_id
_entity_poly.type
_entity_poly.pdbx_seq_one_letter_code
_entity_poly.pdbx_strand_id
1 'polypeptide(L)' 'MSSSLKYLLLVAPAALMIAILFLYPLGFSLVSAFTAPGQPFTLDHFRKVYALYASDVLFRCLLC' A
#
# COMPACT_ATOMS: atom_id res chain seq x y z
N MET A 1 29.66 -19.99 -13.34
CA MET A 1 28.38 -19.28 -13.06
C MET A 1 28.25 -19.11 -11.56
N SER A 2 28.26 -17.86 -11.08
CA SER A 2 28.19 -17.49 -9.66
C SER A 2 26.93 -18.10 -9.00
N SER A 3 27.08 -18.82 -7.89
CA SER A 3 26.00 -19.54 -7.20
C SER A 3 24.78 -18.67 -6.89
N SER A 4 24.99 -17.38 -6.63
CA SER A 4 23.93 -16.40 -6.34
C SER A 4 22.92 -16.26 -7.47
N LEU A 5 23.34 -16.41 -8.73
CA LEU A 5 22.46 -16.26 -9.90
C LEU A 5 21.47 -17.43 -10.00
N LYS A 6 21.87 -18.65 -9.58
CA LYS A 6 20.99 -19.82 -9.54
C LYS A 6 19.92 -19.68 -8.44
N TYR A 7 20.30 -19.18 -7.27
CA TYR A 7 19.34 -18.91 -6.18
C TYR A 7 18.35 -17.82 -6.56
N LEU A 8 18.82 -16.76 -7.23
CA LEU A 8 17.94 -15.71 -7.72
C LEU A 8 16.95 -16.25 -8.76
N LEU A 9 17.39 -17.10 -9.68
CA LEU A 9 16.51 -17.70 -10.69
C LEU A 9 15.45 -18.62 -10.07
N LEU A 10 15.77 -19.26 -8.94
CA LEU A 10 14.84 -20.12 -8.20
C LEU A 10 13.79 -19.30 -7.43
N VAL A 11 14.17 -18.16 -6.83
CA VAL A 11 13.28 -17.32 -6.03
C VAL A 11 12.51 -16.29 -6.87
N ALA A 12 13.06 -15.87 -8.01
CA ALA A 12 12.50 -14.87 -8.91
C ALA A 12 11.04 -15.13 -9.32
N PRO A 13 10.64 -16.34 -9.77
CA PRO A 13 9.25 -16.56 -10.16
C PRO A 13 8.26 -16.43 -8.99
N ALA A 14 8.65 -16.88 -7.80
CA ALA A 14 7.83 -16.70 -6.60
C ALA A 14 7.74 -15.22 -6.18
N ALA A 15 8.87 -14.50 -6.19
CA ALA A 15 8.91 -13.07 -5.90
C ALA A 15 8.09 -12.25 -6.91
N LEU A 16 8.12 -12.64 -8.19
CA LEU A 16 7.34 -12.02 -9.26
C LEU A 16 5.83 -12.23 -9.02
N MET A 17 5.41 -13.42 -8.60
CA MET A 17 4.01 -13.67 -8.25
C MET A 17 3.55 -12.80 -7.08
N ILE A 18 4.39 -12.64 -6.05
CA ILE A 18 4.09 -11.75 -4.92
C ILE A 18 4.02 -10.29 -5.39
N ALA A 19 4.95 -9.85 -6.24
CA ALA A 19 4.95 -8.49 -6.78
C ALA A 19 3.66 -8.19 -7.57
N ILE A 20 3.22 -9.12 -8.42
CA ILE A 20 2.02 -8.94 -9.24
C ILE A 20 0.74 -9.06 -8.39
N LEU A 21 0.64 -10.08 -7.54
CA LEU A 21 -0.62 -10.40 -6.87
C LEU A 21 -0.83 -9.63 -5.57
N PHE A 22 0.25 -9.11 -4.97
CA PHE A 22 0.18 -8.34 -3.74
C PHE A 22 0.61 -6.89 -3.94
N LEU A 23 1.80 -6.66 -4.52
CA LEU A 23 2.37 -5.32 -4.57
C LEU A 23 1.62 -4.39 -5.53
N TYR A 24 1.15 -4.92 -6.67
CA TYR A 24 0.31 -4.17 -7.62
C TYR A 24 -1.04 -3.74 -7.02
N PRO A 25 -1.91 -4.64 -6.50
CA PRO A 25 -3.17 -4.22 -5.90
C PRO A 25 -2.96 -3.37 -4.63
N LEU A 26 -1.87 -3.57 -3.88
CA LEU A 26 -1.53 -2.71 -2.74
C LEU A 26 -1.17 -1.29 -3.19
N GLY A 27 -0.31 -1.15 -4.20
CA GLY A 27 0.04 0.15 -4.77
C GLY A 27 -1.18 0.84 -5.40
N PHE A 28 -2.02 0.08 -6.11
CA PHE A 28 -3.29 0.57 -6.64
C PHE A 28 -4.23 1.02 -5.53
N SER A 29 -4.34 0.28 -4.43
CA SER A 29 -5.13 0.67 -3.25
C SER A 29 -4.62 1.96 -2.62
N LEU A 30 -3.29 2.13 -2.51
CA LEU A 30 -2.68 3.36 -2.03
C LEU A 30 -2.96 4.53 -2.97
N VAL A 31 -2.72 4.39 -4.27
CA VAL A 31 -2.93 5.46 -5.25
C VAL A 31 -4.41 5.82 -5.39
N SER A 32 -5.31 4.83 -5.38
CA SER A 32 -6.76 5.06 -5.41
C SER A 32 -7.29 5.69 -4.13
N ALA A 33 -6.62 5.52 -2.97
CA ALA A 33 -6.96 6.28 -1.78
C ALA A 33 -6.71 7.80 -1.93
N PHE A 34 -5.86 8.20 -2.88
CA PHE A 34 -5.52 9.60 -3.19
C PHE A 34 -6.13 10.12 -4.51
N THR A 35 -6.85 9.28 -5.28
CA THR A 35 -7.38 9.62 -6.60
C THR A 35 -8.85 9.22 -6.71
N ALA A 36 -9.72 10.10 -7.22
CA ALA A 36 -11.15 9.82 -7.37
C ALA A 36 -11.62 10.10 -8.82
N PRO A 37 -12.73 9.47 -9.26
CA PRO A 37 -13.24 9.67 -10.61
C PRO A 37 -13.54 11.15 -10.87
N GLY A 38 -12.81 11.76 -11.81
CA GLY A 38 -13.02 13.15 -12.24
C GLY A 38 -12.10 14.21 -11.62
N GLN A 39 -11.20 13.86 -10.69
CA GLN A 39 -10.18 14.78 -10.16
C GLN A 39 -8.81 14.08 -10.03
N PRO A 40 -7.72 14.61 -10.62
CA PRO A 40 -6.42 13.95 -10.67
C PRO A 40 -5.72 13.81 -9.31
N PHE A 41 -6.13 14.57 -8.29
CA PHE A 41 -5.68 14.45 -6.90
C PHE A 41 -6.84 14.79 -5.97
N THR A 42 -7.32 13.84 -5.17
CA THR A 42 -8.28 14.16 -4.11
C THR A 42 -7.90 13.50 -2.79
N LEU A 43 -7.76 14.31 -1.74
CA LEU A 43 -7.57 13.88 -0.36
C LEU A 43 -8.92 13.72 0.36
N ASP A 44 -10.05 13.79 -0.36
CA ASP A 44 -11.39 13.79 0.23
C ASP A 44 -11.71 12.47 0.96
N HIS A 45 -11.25 11.33 0.43
CA HIS A 45 -11.36 10.03 1.10
C HIS A 45 -10.53 9.99 2.39
N PHE A 46 -9.32 10.53 2.39
CA PHE A 46 -8.49 10.67 3.59
C PHE A 46 -9.06 11.67 4.60
N ARG A 47 -9.69 12.76 4.14
CA ARG A 47 -10.38 13.73 5.02
C ARG A 47 -11.54 13.07 5.75
N LYS A 48 -12.28 12.17 5.09
CA LYS A 48 -13.36 11.42 5.71
C LYS A 48 -12.85 10.41 6.74
N VAL A 49 -11.80 9.65 6.42
CA VAL A 49 -11.18 8.70 7.37
C VAL A 49 -10.50 9.43 8.52
N TYR A 50 -9.78 10.51 8.27
CA TYR A 50 -9.19 11.35 9.31
C TYR A 50 -10.28 11.99 10.18
N ALA A 51 -11.37 12.51 9.61
CA ALA A 51 -12.48 13.03 10.41
C ALA A 51 -13.18 11.95 11.27
N LEU A 52 -13.27 10.70 10.78
CA LEU A 52 -13.94 9.62 11.50
C LEU A 52 -13.02 8.91 12.53
N TYR A 53 -11.72 8.82 12.27
CA TYR A 53 -10.77 8.01 13.05
C TYR A 53 -9.69 8.83 13.78
N ALA A 54 -9.49 10.12 13.47
CA ALA A 54 -8.46 10.92 14.16
C ALA A 54 -8.73 11.01 15.66
N SER A 55 -9.99 11.09 16.07
CA SER A 55 -10.36 11.09 17.49
C SER A 55 -9.97 9.79 18.20
N ASP A 56 -10.16 8.64 17.55
CA ASP A 56 -9.84 7.33 18.14
C ASP A 56 -8.31 7.10 18.21
N VAL A 57 -7.57 7.54 17.19
CA VAL A 57 -6.09 7.48 17.15
C VAL A 57 -5.45 8.45 18.16
N LEU A 58 -5.95 9.69 18.25
CA LEU A 58 -5.48 10.68 19.22
C LEU A 58 -5.76 10.22 20.65
N PHE A 59 -6.94 9.65 20.90
CA PHE A 59 -7.27 9.11 22.22
C PHE A 59 -6.30 7.99 22.61
N ARG A 60 -5.96 7.10 21.67
CA ARG A 60 -5.02 5.99 21.92
C ARG A 60 -3.58 6.45 22.15
N CYS A 61 -3.12 7.50 21.47
CA CYS A 61 -1.76 8.05 21.65
C CYS A 61 -1.61 8.94 22.89
N LEU A 62 -2.66 9.67 23.31
CA LEU A 62 -2.58 10.58 24.46
C LEU A 62 -2.79 9.89 25.81
N LEU A 63 -3.50 8.75 25.80
CA LEU A 63 -3.84 8.01 27.03
C LEU A 63 -2.88 6.85 27.33
N CYS A 64 -1.92 6.57 26.43
CA CYS A 64 -0.88 5.56 26.60
C CYS A 64 0.46 6.24 26.91
#